data_AF-A0A2E3ABS7-F1
#
_entry.id   AF-A0A2E3ABS7-F1
#
_cell.length_a   1.000
_cell.length_b   1.000
_cell.length_c   1.000
_cell.angle_alpha   90.00
_cell.angle_beta   90.00
_cell.angle_gamma   90.00
#
_symmetry.space_group_name_H-M   'P 1'
#
loop_
_entity.id
_entity.type
_entity.pdbx_description
1 polymer ?
#
loop_
_entity_poly.entity_id
_entity_poly.type
_entity_poly.pdbx_seq_one_letter_code
_entity_poly.pdbx_strand_id
1 'polypeptide(L)' 'MEVNGGDFSLSGSGRMIVNVSGRLKAQVSESGSIRYEAKPSTRVVSKVVGSGSIREIKNR' A
#
# COMPACT_ATOMS: atom_id res chain seq x y z
N MET A 1 -6.66 11.50 3.98
CA MET A 1 -5.93 12.31 3.00
C MET A 1 -5.78 11.46 1.75
N GLU A 2 -6.37 11.88 0.63
CA GLU A 2 -6.25 11.16 -0.65
C GLU A 2 -4.96 11.62 -1.34
N VAL A 3 -4.14 10.66 -1.78
CA VAL A 3 -2.87 10.93 -2.46
C VAL A 3 -3.04 10.58 -3.94
N ASN A 4 -2.73 11.51 -4.84
CA ASN A 4 -2.87 11.27 -6.28
C ASN A 4 -1.94 10.12 -6.74
N GLY A 5 -0.71 10.10 -6.21
CA GLY A 5 0.15 8.95 -6.32
C GLY A 5 1.44 9.15 -5.53
N GLY A 6 2.09 8.05 -5.16
CA GLY A 6 3.28 8.10 -4.34
C GLY A 6 3.96 6.75 -4.17
N ASP A 7 5.24 6.82 -3.84
CA ASP A 7 6.07 5.69 -3.46
C ASP A 7 6.10 5.61 -1.93
N PHE A 8 5.63 4.49 -1.39
CA PHE A 8 5.54 4.24 0.04
C PHE A 8 6.39 3.03 0.40
N SER A 9 7.37 3.21 1.28
CA SER A 9 8.19 2.14 1.84
C SER A 9 7.94 2.03 3.33
N LEU A 10 7.72 0.81 3.79
CA LEU A 10 7.53 0.46 5.19
C LEU A 10 8.60 -0.54 5.58
N SER A 11 9.53 -0.11 6.43
CA SER A 11 10.58 -0.94 7.01
C SER A 11 10.30 -1.16 8.50
N GLY A 12 10.17 -2.43 8.91
CA GLY A 12 9.86 -2.83 10.28
C GLY A 12 8.45 -3.41 10.44
N SER A 13 7.94 -3.41 11.67
CA SER A 13 6.65 -4.01 12.06
C SER A 13 5.46 -3.03 11.97
N GLY A 14 5.66 -1.87 11.34
CA GLY A 14 4.66 -0.81 11.30
C GLY A 14 3.39 -1.20 10.56
N ARG A 15 2.35 -0.37 10.71
CA ARG A 15 1.14 -0.44 9.90
C ARG A 15 0.91 0.88 9.18
N MET A 16 0.65 0.82 7.87
CA MET A 16 0.34 1.99 7.05
C MET A 16 -1.03 1.82 6.39
N ILE A 17 -1.82 2.90 6.35
CA ILE A 17 -3.11 2.94 5.67
C ILE A 17 -3.11 4.15 4.75
N VAL A 18 -3.31 3.96 3.44
CA VAL A 18 -3.26 5.05 2.46
C VAL A 18 -4.40 4.97 1.47
N ASN A 19 -4.92 6.13 1.05
CA ASN A 19 -5.92 6.20 -0.01
C ASN A 19 -5.26 6.80 -1.24
N VAL A 20 -5.22 6.05 -2.34
CA VAL A 20 -4.63 6.48 -3.61
C VAL A 20 -5.65 6.40 -4.73
N SER A 21 -5.71 7.45 -5.56
CA SER A 21 -6.60 7.48 -6.72
C SER A 21 -5.91 7.32 -8.08
N GLY A 22 -4.61 7.59 -8.18
CA GLY A 22 -3.86 7.49 -9.44
C GLY A 22 -2.88 6.33 -9.49
N ARG A 23 -1.72 6.46 -8.83
CA ARG A 23 -0.66 5.43 -8.84
C ARG A 23 -0.12 5.16 -7.44
N LEU A 24 -0.14 3.89 -7.03
CA LEU A 24 0.41 3.45 -5.76
C LEU A 24 1.62 2.54 -6.01
N LYS A 25 2.76 2.86 -5.40
CA LYS A 25 3.87 1.92 -5.28
C LYS A 25 4.14 1.67 -3.81
N ALA A 26 3.78 0.47 -3.34
CA ALA A 26 3.90 0.08 -1.95
C ALA A 26 5.00 -0.97 -1.79
N GLN A 27 5.94 -0.74 -0.89
CA GLN A 27 6.99 -1.69 -0.55
C GLN A 27 7.00 -1.96 0.95
N VAL A 28 6.95 -3.23 1.32
CA VAL A 28 7.14 -3.69 2.69
C VAL A 28 8.42 -4.49 2.79
N SER A 29 9.26 -4.14 3.74
CA SER A 29 10.43 -4.90 4.14
C SER A 29 10.23 -5.35 5.58
N GLU A 30 10.36 -6.66 5.84
CA GLU A 30 10.10 -7.36 7.13
C GLU A 30 8.63 -7.68 7.39
N SER A 31 8.14 -7.50 8.63
CA SER A 31 6.84 -7.94 9.15
C SER A 31 5.74 -6.86 9.07
N GLY A 32 6.00 -5.78 8.34
CA GLY A 32 5.09 -4.65 8.22
C GLY A 32 3.78 -4.98 7.51
N SER A 33 2.77 -4.13 7.68
CA SER A 33 1.47 -4.29 7.03
C SER A 33 1.00 -3.00 6.39
N ILE A 34 0.83 -3.00 5.07
CA ILE A 34 0.23 -1.88 4.33
C ILE A 34 -1.19 -2.24 3.93
N ARG A 35 -2.11 -1.33 4.21
CA ARG A 35 -3.46 -1.34 3.65
C ARG A 35 -3.66 -0.13 2.76
N TYR A 36 -4.36 -0.32 1.64
CA TYR A 36 -4.64 0.78 0.74
C TYR A 36 -6.05 0.72 0.18
N GLU A 37 -6.67 1.88 -0.02
CA GLU A 37 -7.86 2.03 -0.86
C GLU A 37 -7.44 2.57 -2.22
N ALA A 38 -7.89 1.90 -3.27
CA ALA A 38 -7.61 2.26 -4.66
C ALA A 38 -8.91 2.33 -5.47
N LYS A 39 -8.97 3.24 -6.44
CA LYS A 39 -10.05 3.24 -7.44
C LYS A 39 -9.77 2.16 -8.49
N PRO A 40 -10.79 1.66 -9.22
CA PRO A 40 -10.61 0.62 -10.23
C PRO A 40 -9.60 0.97 -11.34
N SER A 41 -9.44 2.27 -11.62
CA SER A 41 -8.49 2.80 -12.61
C SER A 41 -7.08 3.04 -12.04
N THR A 42 -6.86 2.83 -10.74
CA THR A 42 -5.59 3.09 -10.06
C THR A 42 -4.57 2.02 -10.40
N ARG A 43 -3.35 2.44 -10.76
CA ARG A 43 -2.25 1.50 -11.03
C ARG A 43 -1.49 1.19 -9.75
N VAL A 44 -1.52 -0.07 -9.33
CA VAL A 44 -0.90 -0.52 -8.08
C VAL A 44 0.31 -1.41 -8.37
N VAL A 45 1.44 -1.09 -7.73
CA VAL A 45 2.66 -1.91 -7.73
C VAL A 45 3.01 -2.22 -6.27
N SER A 46 2.90 -3.47 -5.88
CA SER A 46 3.20 -3.93 -4.52
C SER A 46 4.43 -4.83 -4.52
N LYS A 47 5.37 -4.59 -3.61
CA LYS A 47 6.52 -5.49 -3.38
C LYS A 47 6.64 -5.80 -1.89
N VAL A 48 6.68 -7.07 -1.56
CA VAL A 48 6.90 -7.54 -0.19
C VAL A 48 8.22 -8.29 -0.14
N VAL A 49 9.07 -7.93 0.81
CA VAL A 49 10.35 -8.58 1.09
C VAL A 49 10.33 -9.04 2.55
N GLY A 50 10.15 -10.34 2.78
CA GLY A 50 9.99 -10.92 4.11
C GLY A 50 8.58 -11.43 4.39
N SER A 51 8.13 -11.33 5.64
CA SER A 51 6.86 -11.89 6.14
C SER A 51 5.70 -10.90 6.20
N GLY A 52 5.89 -9.69 5.68
CA GLY A 52 4.91 -8.62 5.72
C GLY A 52 3.74 -8.85 4.78
N SER A 53 2.80 -7.90 4.77
CA SER A 53 1.60 -8.01 3.94
C SER A 53 1.14 -6.68 3.36
N ILE A 54 0.65 -6.72 2.13
CA ILE A 54 0.05 -5.57 1.45
C ILE A 54 -1.36 -6.01 1.02
N ARG A 55 -2.40 -5.32 1.51
CA ARG A 55 -3.80 -5.65 1.23
C ARG A 55 -4.59 -4.43 0.77
N GLU A 56 -5.40 -4.63 -0.27
CA GLU A 56 -6.39 -3.65 -0.69
C GLU A 56 -7.61 -3.71 0.25
N ILE A 57 -8.09 -2.55 0.71
CA ILE A 57 -9.38 -2.41 1.39
C ILE A 57 -10.42 -2.19 0.30
N LYS A 58 -11.28 -3.19 0.07
CA LYS A 58 -12.46 -3.06 -0.77
C LYS A 58 -13.68 -2.93 0.13
N ASN A 59 -14.30 -1.75 0.17
CA ASN A 59 -15.66 -1.66 0.69
C ASN A 59 -16.60 -2.27 -0.35
N ARG A 60 -17.33 -3.32 0.06
CA ARG A 60 -18.41 -3.92 -0.71
C ARG A 60 -19.68 -3.11 -0.59
#